data_AF-A0A842XAA7-F1
#
_entry.id   AF-A0A842XAA7-F1
#
_cell.length_a   1.000
_cell.length_b   1.000
_cell.length_c   1.000
_cell.angle_alpha   90.00
_cell.angle_beta   90.00
_cell.angle_gamma   90.00
#
_symmetry.space_group_name_H-M   'P 1'
#
loop_
_entity.id
_entity.type
_entity.pdbx_description
1 polymer ?
#
loop_
_entity_poly.entity_id
_entity_poly.type
_entity_poly.pdbx_seq_one_letter_code
_entity_poly.pdbx_strand_id
1 'polypeptide(L)'
;LQSPFEVCNLAHINLARFVRDCSGGTFEEKLGCIDWEGLAQAARVGTRFLDDAIERSRTGIKVIDEMNAATRKNGLGIMGFAEVLIKLGIPYASWEAVELINRVMGWIYVNALDESAELARERGPFKYFEKSAYARGEIPVLKFQDFVWSRWERVKHVYPPELREAGDRLRDITMKTRRWLAPYLERLRERVRGGVRNSVVLSIAPTGRTSILAGTTSGVEPVFALAFLRNVTVGTLVEYYEPGIEWLRARGLWTPQVRKAVEETGMLRDAPVPEEAKHLLATAMEIGWLWHVLMQASAQQWVDQGISKTINMPANAPKEDVYWAFALAWALGVKGITVYRDKSKSVQVIYTGLKQEIKKKLAETRVVLRPIALEASIEEAAEAAKLKALEEGRDPYCKTGDCG
;
A
#
# COMPACT_ATOMS: atom_id res chain seq x y z
N LEU A 1 -6.45 -8.94 16.66
CA LEU A 1 -5.14 -9.35 17.20
C LEU A 1 -4.54 -10.34 16.23
N GLN A 2 -3.29 -10.12 15.81
CA GLN A 2 -2.57 -11.03 14.92
C GLN A 2 -2.13 -12.23 15.76
N SER A 3 -2.52 -13.45 15.38
CA SER A 3 -2.05 -14.65 16.09
C SER A 3 -0.59 -14.91 15.73
N PRO A 4 0.25 -15.41 16.65
CA PRO A 4 1.60 -15.82 16.29
C PRO A 4 1.56 -16.92 15.22
N PHE A 5 2.60 -16.99 14.38
CA PHE A 5 2.75 -17.99 13.30
C PHE A 5 1.74 -17.88 12.15
N GLU A 6 1.09 -16.74 11.97
CA GLU A 6 0.22 -16.48 10.82
C GLU A 6 1.02 -16.19 9.54
N VAL A 7 0.42 -16.55 8.38
CA VAL A 7 0.96 -16.29 7.04
C VAL A 7 0.07 -15.28 6.33
N CYS A 8 0.69 -14.44 5.48
CA CYS A 8 -0.04 -13.57 4.56
C CYS A 8 0.11 -14.10 3.14
N ASN A 9 -1.01 -14.52 2.53
CA ASN A 9 -1.08 -14.88 1.12
C ASN A 9 -1.50 -13.63 0.34
N LEU A 10 -0.63 -13.13 -0.53
CA LEU A 10 -0.75 -11.80 -1.12
C LEU A 10 -0.95 -11.85 -2.64
N ALA A 11 -1.92 -11.10 -3.15
CA ALA A 11 -2.14 -10.87 -4.56
C ALA A 11 -2.62 -9.42 -4.75
N HIS A 12 -2.56 -8.90 -5.97
CA HIS A 12 -2.82 -7.48 -6.22
C HIS A 12 -3.59 -7.28 -7.52
N ILE A 13 -4.69 -6.52 -7.47
CA ILE A 13 -5.45 -6.11 -8.64
C ILE A 13 -4.76 -4.89 -9.27
N ASN A 14 -4.43 -4.97 -10.56
CA ASN A 14 -3.98 -3.80 -11.32
C ASN A 14 -5.20 -2.95 -11.71
N LEU A 15 -5.43 -1.85 -10.99
CA LEU A 15 -6.61 -1.01 -11.17
C LEU A 15 -6.64 -0.30 -12.53
N ALA A 16 -5.48 -0.02 -13.12
CA ALA A 16 -5.37 0.67 -14.41
C ALA A 16 -6.03 -0.10 -15.56
N ARG A 17 -6.28 -1.42 -15.39
CA ARG A 17 -6.95 -2.27 -16.38
C ARG A 17 -8.47 -2.13 -16.39
N PHE A 18 -9.05 -1.51 -15.36
CA PHE A 18 -10.50 -1.35 -15.21
C PHE A 18 -10.96 0.07 -15.45
N VAL A 19 -10.12 0.91 -16.08
CA VAL A 19 -10.42 2.33 -16.30
C VAL A 19 -10.07 2.70 -17.74
N ARG A 20 -11.06 3.25 -18.45
CA ARG A 20 -10.84 3.87 -19.76
C ARG A 20 -10.43 5.33 -19.60
N ASP A 21 -9.71 5.87 -20.58
CA ASP A 21 -9.38 7.29 -20.59
C ASP A 21 -10.66 8.12 -20.65
N CYS A 22 -10.76 9.09 -19.73
CA CYS A 22 -11.98 9.84 -19.48
C CYS A 22 -11.64 11.32 -19.37
N SER A 23 -12.28 12.15 -20.20
CA SER A 23 -12.18 13.61 -20.14
C SER A 23 -13.47 14.24 -19.57
N GLY A 24 -14.23 13.48 -18.78
CA GLY A 24 -15.50 13.92 -18.21
C GLY A 24 -15.33 15.13 -17.28
N GLY A 25 -16.33 16.02 -17.25
CA GLY A 25 -16.28 17.26 -16.47
C GLY A 25 -16.52 17.01 -14.99
N THR A 26 -17.56 16.24 -14.65
CA THR A 26 -17.99 15.98 -13.27
C THR A 26 -17.41 14.68 -12.69
N PHE A 27 -17.41 14.55 -11.36
CA PHE A 27 -16.91 13.35 -10.70
C PHE A 27 -17.73 12.10 -11.05
N GLU A 28 -19.06 12.21 -11.10
CA GLU A 28 -19.96 11.11 -11.47
C GLU A 28 -19.73 10.60 -12.90
N GLU A 29 -19.45 11.49 -13.85
CA GLU A 29 -19.09 11.11 -15.22
C GLU A 29 -17.76 10.34 -15.25
N LYS A 30 -16.76 10.77 -14.46
CA LYS A 30 -15.48 10.06 -14.31
C LYS A 30 -15.69 8.65 -13.74
N LEU A 31 -16.60 8.48 -12.78
CA LEU A 31 -16.93 7.14 -12.25
C LEU A 31 -17.55 6.21 -13.29
N GLY A 32 -18.23 6.75 -14.31
CA GLY A 32 -18.75 6.01 -15.46
C GLY A 32 -17.67 5.53 -16.45
N CYS A 33 -16.41 5.88 -16.19
CA CYS A 33 -15.26 5.38 -16.94
C CYS A 33 -14.57 4.18 -16.26
N ILE A 34 -15.10 3.72 -15.13
CA ILE A 34 -14.61 2.56 -14.39
C ILE A 34 -15.47 1.34 -14.74
N ASP A 35 -14.83 0.25 -15.14
CA ASP A 35 -15.45 -1.07 -15.29
C ASP A 35 -15.63 -1.71 -13.91
N TRP A 36 -16.72 -1.33 -13.24
CA TRP A 36 -17.06 -1.83 -11.91
C TRP A 36 -17.33 -3.34 -11.90
N GLU A 37 -17.93 -3.88 -12.97
CA GLU A 37 -18.23 -5.32 -13.04
C GLU A 37 -16.93 -6.13 -13.23
N GLY A 38 -16.05 -5.70 -14.13
CA GLY A 38 -14.73 -6.30 -14.28
C GLY A 38 -13.92 -6.23 -12.98
N LEU A 39 -13.99 -5.11 -12.25
CA LEU A 39 -13.33 -4.98 -10.95
C LEU A 39 -13.92 -5.91 -9.89
N ALA A 40 -15.25 -6.08 -9.87
CA ALA A 40 -15.92 -7.06 -9.00
C ALA A 40 -15.47 -8.49 -9.32
N GLN A 41 -15.43 -8.85 -10.59
CA GLN A 41 -14.97 -10.16 -11.03
C GLN A 41 -13.50 -10.41 -10.66
N ALA A 42 -12.64 -9.40 -10.82
CA ALA A 42 -11.24 -9.49 -10.40
C ALA A 42 -11.10 -9.69 -8.88
N ALA A 43 -11.93 -9.04 -8.07
CA ALA A 43 -11.97 -9.25 -6.61
C ALA A 43 -12.37 -10.68 -6.23
N ARG A 44 -13.39 -11.25 -6.91
CA ARG A 44 -13.83 -12.64 -6.70
C ARG A 44 -12.73 -13.63 -7.11
N VAL A 45 -12.21 -13.51 -8.33
CA VAL A 45 -11.14 -14.36 -8.83
C VAL A 45 -9.90 -14.27 -7.94
N GLY A 46 -9.49 -13.06 -7.54
CA GLY A 46 -8.36 -12.86 -6.64
C GLY A 46 -8.56 -13.53 -5.27
N THR A 47 -9.77 -13.48 -4.72
CA THR A 47 -10.12 -14.14 -3.45
C THR A 47 -10.02 -15.67 -3.56
N ARG A 48 -10.60 -16.25 -4.62
CA ARG A 48 -10.51 -17.69 -4.89
C ARG A 48 -9.08 -18.15 -5.15
N PHE A 49 -8.34 -17.40 -5.96
CA PHE A 49 -6.93 -17.69 -6.24
C PHE A 49 -6.09 -17.74 -4.96
N LEU A 50 -6.28 -16.77 -4.04
CA LEU A 50 -5.59 -16.77 -2.76
C LEU A 50 -6.01 -17.93 -1.85
N ASP A 51 -7.29 -18.31 -1.86
CA ASP A 51 -7.77 -19.48 -1.12
C ASP A 51 -7.16 -20.78 -1.65
N ASP A 52 -7.06 -20.94 -2.97
CA ASP A 52 -6.39 -22.08 -3.61
C ASP A 52 -4.88 -22.09 -3.30
N ALA A 53 -4.25 -20.92 -3.25
CA ALA A 53 -2.84 -20.79 -2.87
C ALA A 53 -2.59 -21.27 -1.44
N ILE A 54 -3.51 -21.01 -0.49
CA ILE A 54 -3.44 -21.53 0.88
C ILE A 54 -3.44 -23.07 0.90
N GLU A 55 -4.29 -23.71 0.08
CA GLU A 55 -4.36 -25.18 0.02
C GLU A 55 -3.03 -25.80 -0.43
N ARG A 56 -2.33 -25.12 -1.35
CA ARG A 56 -1.08 -25.60 -1.96
C ARG A 56 0.18 -25.19 -1.20
N SER A 57 0.14 -24.08 -0.47
CA SER A 57 1.31 -23.53 0.22
C SER A 57 1.71 -24.37 1.42
N ARG A 58 2.99 -24.75 1.50
CA ARG A 58 3.60 -25.42 2.64
C ARG A 58 4.91 -24.72 2.97
N THR A 59 5.06 -24.30 4.21
CA THR A 59 6.26 -23.62 4.72
C THR A 59 7.30 -24.62 5.24
N GLY A 60 6.89 -25.87 5.49
CA GLY A 60 7.73 -26.89 6.12
C GLY A 60 7.77 -26.78 7.65
N ILE A 61 7.14 -25.74 8.22
CA ILE A 61 7.04 -25.52 9.66
C ILE A 61 5.59 -25.79 10.07
N LYS A 62 5.37 -26.94 10.73
CA LYS A 62 4.03 -27.48 11.05
C LYS A 62 3.09 -26.45 11.71
N VAL A 63 3.57 -25.71 12.71
CA VAL A 63 2.74 -24.71 13.42
C VAL A 63 2.27 -23.58 12.51
N ILE A 64 3.08 -23.16 11.54
CA ILE A 64 2.74 -22.12 10.57
C ILE A 64 1.71 -22.65 9.57
N ASP A 65 1.92 -23.87 9.05
CA ASP A 65 1.00 -24.50 8.10
C ASP A 65 -0.38 -24.76 8.72
N GLU A 66 -0.42 -25.21 9.98
CA GLU A 66 -1.67 -25.38 10.74
C GLU A 66 -2.40 -24.05 10.97
N MET A 67 -1.67 -22.98 11.31
CA MET A 67 -2.27 -21.66 11.53
C MET A 67 -2.78 -21.04 10.23
N ASN A 68 -2.03 -21.19 9.12
CA ASN A 68 -2.45 -20.73 7.80
C ASN A 68 -3.75 -21.44 7.36
N ALA A 69 -3.83 -22.76 7.52
CA ALA A 69 -5.03 -23.53 7.21
C ALA A 69 -6.21 -23.18 8.14
N ALA A 70 -5.95 -22.86 9.41
CA ALA A 70 -6.99 -22.54 10.38
C ALA A 70 -7.59 -21.13 10.19
N THR A 71 -6.76 -20.14 9.91
CA THR A 71 -7.18 -18.72 9.79
C THR A 71 -7.51 -18.33 8.35
N ARG A 72 -6.87 -18.98 7.37
CA ARG A 72 -7.05 -18.74 5.93
C ARG A 72 -6.99 -17.27 5.55
N LYS A 73 -5.99 -16.57 6.08
CA LYS A 73 -5.83 -15.13 5.86
C LYS A 73 -5.48 -14.84 4.39
N ASN A 74 -6.33 -14.04 3.76
CA ASN A 74 -6.09 -13.48 2.44
C ASN A 74 -5.65 -12.02 2.56
N GLY A 75 -4.74 -11.61 1.68
CA GLY A 75 -4.35 -10.22 1.48
C GLY A 75 -4.45 -9.86 0.02
N LEU A 76 -5.68 -9.68 -0.46
CA LEU A 76 -5.92 -9.10 -1.78
C LEU A 76 -5.74 -7.59 -1.69
N GLY A 77 -4.73 -7.08 -2.39
CA GLY A 77 -4.40 -5.68 -2.49
C GLY A 77 -4.70 -5.11 -3.87
N ILE A 78 -4.21 -3.91 -4.09
CA ILE A 78 -4.29 -3.20 -5.36
C ILE A 78 -2.90 -2.70 -5.77
N MET A 79 -2.79 -2.30 -7.03
CA MET A 79 -1.70 -1.49 -7.57
C MET A 79 -2.26 -0.59 -8.67
N GLY A 80 -1.49 0.42 -9.07
CA GLY A 80 -1.84 1.26 -10.20
C GLY A 80 -2.88 2.33 -9.92
N PHE A 81 -2.98 2.80 -8.67
CA PHE A 81 -3.95 3.83 -8.33
C PHE A 81 -3.61 5.19 -8.93
N ALA A 82 -2.32 5.55 -9.07
CA ALA A 82 -1.93 6.80 -9.72
C ALA A 82 -2.34 6.83 -11.20
N GLU A 83 -2.27 5.69 -11.89
CA GLU A 83 -2.68 5.57 -13.29
C GLU A 83 -4.19 5.74 -13.43
N VAL A 84 -4.99 5.18 -12.52
CA VAL A 84 -6.44 5.44 -12.48
C VAL A 84 -6.71 6.93 -12.40
N LEU A 85 -6.03 7.63 -11.49
CA LEU A 85 -6.17 9.08 -11.31
C LEU A 85 -5.79 9.86 -12.57
N ILE A 86 -4.68 9.50 -13.22
CA ILE A 86 -4.24 10.11 -14.48
C ILE A 86 -5.27 9.90 -15.60
N LYS A 87 -5.81 8.69 -15.74
CA LYS A 87 -6.83 8.34 -16.75
C LYS A 87 -8.15 9.09 -16.56
N LEU A 88 -8.48 9.42 -15.32
CA LEU A 88 -9.69 10.17 -14.95
C LEU A 88 -9.46 11.69 -14.84
N GLY A 89 -8.22 12.17 -15.02
CA GLY A 89 -7.88 13.58 -14.83
C GLY A 89 -8.11 14.08 -13.40
N ILE A 90 -7.88 13.23 -12.40
CA ILE A 90 -8.06 13.56 -10.98
C ILE A 90 -6.68 13.73 -10.32
N PRO A 91 -6.32 14.93 -9.82
CA PRO A 91 -5.10 15.12 -9.05
C PRO A 91 -5.09 14.24 -7.78
N TYR A 92 -3.95 13.63 -7.45
CA TYR A 92 -3.82 12.80 -6.25
C TYR A 92 -4.15 13.56 -4.97
N ALA A 93 -3.69 14.82 -4.88
CA ALA A 93 -3.95 15.74 -3.78
C ALA A 93 -5.34 16.39 -3.91
N SER A 94 -6.40 15.58 -3.95
CA SER A 94 -7.77 16.08 -4.07
C SER A 94 -8.78 15.23 -3.31
N TRP A 95 -9.91 15.84 -2.96
CA TRP A 95 -11.02 15.12 -2.34
C TRP A 95 -11.71 14.13 -3.28
N GLU A 96 -11.69 14.38 -4.60
CA GLU A 96 -12.14 13.41 -5.60
C GLU A 96 -11.30 12.12 -5.52
N ALA A 97 -9.97 12.22 -5.41
CA ALA A 97 -9.09 11.06 -5.28
C ALA A 97 -9.33 10.31 -3.95
N VAL A 98 -9.50 11.04 -2.84
CA VAL A 98 -9.82 10.47 -1.53
C VAL A 98 -11.18 9.75 -1.53
N GLU A 99 -12.19 10.30 -2.20
CA GLU A 99 -13.50 9.66 -2.37
C GLU A 99 -13.42 8.44 -3.30
N LEU A 100 -12.67 8.55 -4.40
CA LEU A 100 -12.50 7.48 -5.37
C LEU A 100 -11.88 6.24 -4.73
N ILE A 101 -10.78 6.37 -3.98
CA ILE A 101 -10.16 5.22 -3.33
C ILE A 101 -11.09 4.59 -2.29
N ASN A 102 -11.93 5.40 -1.61
CA ASN A 102 -12.92 4.91 -0.67
C ASN A 102 -13.93 3.97 -1.37
N ARG A 103 -14.47 4.43 -2.50
CA ARG A 103 -15.45 3.68 -3.30
C ARG A 103 -14.83 2.43 -3.93
N VAL A 104 -13.64 2.55 -4.52
CA VAL A 104 -12.92 1.42 -5.13
C VAL A 104 -12.64 0.33 -4.09
N MET A 105 -12.09 0.69 -2.93
CA MET A 105 -11.78 -0.29 -1.89
C MET A 105 -13.06 -0.87 -1.25
N GLY A 106 -14.11 -0.07 -1.08
CA GLY A 106 -15.40 -0.57 -0.63
C GLY A 106 -16.01 -1.60 -1.59
N TRP A 107 -15.94 -1.33 -2.90
CA TRP A 107 -16.41 -2.24 -3.94
C TRP A 107 -15.62 -3.55 -3.99
N ILE A 108 -14.29 -3.48 -3.88
CA ILE A 108 -13.44 -4.66 -3.81
C ILE A 108 -13.75 -5.46 -2.54
N TYR A 109 -13.92 -4.80 -1.40
CA TYR A 109 -14.21 -5.46 -0.13
C TYR A 109 -15.52 -6.25 -0.17
N VAL A 110 -16.62 -5.63 -0.64
CA VAL A 110 -17.91 -6.32 -0.67
C VAL A 110 -17.87 -7.55 -1.57
N ASN A 111 -17.21 -7.47 -2.73
CA ASN A 111 -17.12 -8.59 -3.66
C ASN A 111 -16.14 -9.68 -3.19
N ALA A 112 -15.02 -9.31 -2.55
CA ALA A 112 -14.10 -10.27 -1.97
C ALA A 112 -14.72 -11.03 -0.79
N LEU A 113 -15.44 -10.34 0.09
CA LEU A 113 -16.14 -10.98 1.21
C LEU A 113 -17.31 -11.86 0.72
N ASP A 114 -18.01 -11.43 -0.33
CA ASP A 114 -19.08 -12.19 -0.95
C ASP A 114 -18.59 -13.51 -1.56
N GLU A 115 -17.44 -13.48 -2.24
CA GLU A 115 -16.77 -14.70 -2.74
C GLU A 115 -16.28 -15.57 -1.59
N SER A 116 -15.75 -14.99 -0.52
CA SER A 116 -15.34 -15.77 0.65
C SER A 116 -16.53 -16.50 1.28
N ALA A 117 -17.73 -15.90 1.27
CA ALA A 117 -18.96 -16.57 1.70
C ALA A 117 -19.43 -17.66 0.72
N GLU A 118 -19.18 -17.51 -0.58
CA GLU A 118 -19.41 -18.56 -1.59
C GLU A 118 -18.49 -19.76 -1.36
N LEU A 119 -17.18 -19.50 -1.23
CA LEU A 119 -16.18 -20.52 -0.94
C LEU A 119 -16.47 -21.27 0.37
N ALA A 120 -17.09 -20.62 1.35
CA ALA A 120 -17.50 -21.26 2.59
C ALA A 120 -18.61 -22.28 2.36
N ARG A 121 -19.55 -22.01 1.45
CA ARG A 121 -20.60 -22.97 1.05
C ARG A 121 -20.03 -24.14 0.27
N GLU A 122 -19.04 -23.89 -0.59
CA GLU A 122 -18.39 -24.94 -1.37
C GLU A 122 -17.44 -25.83 -0.53
N ARG A 123 -16.68 -25.23 0.39
CA ARG A 123 -15.50 -25.85 1.02
C ARG A 123 -15.53 -25.87 2.55
N GLY A 124 -16.57 -25.30 3.16
CA GLY A 124 -16.68 -25.05 4.59
C GLY A 124 -16.02 -23.73 5.03
N PRO A 125 -16.43 -23.13 6.15
CA PRO A 125 -15.83 -21.91 6.68
C PRO A 125 -14.43 -22.14 7.26
N PHE A 126 -13.69 -21.06 7.55
CA PHE A 126 -12.41 -21.19 8.27
C PHE A 126 -12.61 -21.74 9.70
N LYS A 127 -11.58 -22.38 10.26
CA LYS A 127 -11.65 -23.15 11.52
C LYS A 127 -12.22 -22.37 12.70
N TYR A 128 -11.94 -21.06 12.79
CA TYR A 128 -12.36 -20.22 13.91
C TYR A 128 -13.59 -19.35 13.62
N PHE A 129 -14.37 -19.69 12.58
CA PHE A 129 -15.55 -18.94 12.16
C PHE A 129 -16.56 -18.70 13.28
N GLU A 130 -16.91 -19.74 14.05
CA GLU A 130 -17.88 -19.65 15.16
C GLU A 130 -17.47 -18.65 16.25
N LYS A 131 -16.17 -18.39 16.39
CA LYS A 131 -15.63 -17.42 17.37
C LYS A 131 -15.51 -16.00 16.79
N SER A 132 -15.81 -15.82 15.51
CA SER A 132 -15.60 -14.57 14.79
C SER A 132 -16.80 -13.62 14.88
N ALA A 133 -16.63 -12.41 14.35
CA ALA A 133 -17.74 -11.47 14.19
C ALA A 133 -18.74 -11.93 13.11
N TYR A 134 -18.27 -12.65 12.09
CA TYR A 134 -19.10 -13.11 10.99
C TYR A 134 -20.20 -14.08 11.44
N ALA A 135 -19.94 -14.94 12.42
CA ALA A 135 -20.95 -15.84 12.99
C ALA A 135 -22.15 -15.09 13.61
N ARG A 136 -21.96 -13.83 14.03
CA ARG A 136 -23.04 -12.96 14.53
C ARG A 136 -23.72 -12.15 13.41
N GLY A 137 -23.32 -12.34 12.15
CA GLY A 137 -23.73 -11.51 11.01
C GLY A 137 -23.09 -10.12 11.00
N GLU A 138 -22.04 -9.91 11.80
CA GLU A 138 -21.32 -8.64 11.85
C GLU A 138 -20.23 -8.59 10.78
N ILE A 139 -20.13 -7.46 10.07
CA ILE A 139 -19.07 -7.20 9.11
C ILE A 139 -17.94 -6.40 9.81
N PRO A 140 -16.74 -6.96 10.00
CA PRO A 140 -15.68 -6.34 10.80
C PRO A 140 -15.28 -4.93 10.37
N VAL A 141 -15.21 -4.65 9.06
CA VAL A 141 -14.85 -3.29 8.60
C VAL A 141 -15.90 -2.25 8.98
N LEU A 142 -17.18 -2.61 9.06
CA LEU A 142 -18.23 -1.69 9.51
C LEU A 142 -18.10 -1.38 11.00
N LYS A 143 -17.86 -2.42 11.83
CA LYS A 143 -17.58 -2.21 13.26
C LYS A 143 -16.34 -1.37 13.50
N PHE A 144 -15.32 -1.58 12.67
CA PHE A 144 -14.11 -0.80 12.68
C PHE A 144 -14.38 0.67 12.34
N GLN A 145 -15.14 0.94 11.28
CA GLN A 145 -15.56 2.30 10.92
C GLN A 145 -16.35 2.96 12.06
N ASP A 146 -17.33 2.27 12.64
CA ASP A 146 -18.12 2.80 13.76
C ASP A 146 -17.23 3.16 14.96
N PHE A 147 -16.22 2.33 15.27
CA PHE A 147 -15.22 2.61 16.29
C PHE A 147 -14.33 3.81 15.95
N VAL A 148 -13.86 3.93 14.71
CA VAL A 148 -13.05 5.05 14.24
C VAL A 148 -13.83 6.36 14.36
N TRP A 149 -15.05 6.41 13.85
CA TRP A 149 -15.83 7.66 13.86
C TRP A 149 -16.31 8.04 15.26
N SER A 150 -16.65 7.05 16.11
CA SER A 150 -16.89 7.31 17.53
C SER A 150 -15.67 7.91 18.24
N ARG A 151 -14.46 7.43 17.91
CA ARG A 151 -13.21 8.01 18.42
C ARG A 151 -12.99 9.41 17.90
N TRP A 152 -13.15 9.62 16.58
CA TRP A 152 -12.99 10.92 15.94
C TRP A 152 -13.85 11.99 16.60
N GLU A 153 -15.14 11.71 16.82
CA GLU A 153 -16.04 12.66 17.51
C GLU A 153 -15.55 13.04 18.92
N ARG A 154 -14.96 12.09 19.66
CA ARG A 154 -14.41 12.38 20.99
C ARG A 154 -13.16 13.24 20.94
N VAL A 155 -12.28 13.05 19.95
CA VAL A 155 -10.94 13.65 19.96
C VAL A 155 -10.79 14.85 19.04
N LYS A 156 -11.68 15.06 18.06
CA LYS A 156 -11.48 16.08 17.03
C LYS A 156 -11.23 17.48 17.56
N HIS A 157 -11.80 17.85 18.71
CA HIS A 157 -11.60 19.17 19.33
C HIS A 157 -10.15 19.50 19.70
N VAL A 158 -9.26 18.50 19.86
CA VAL A 158 -7.82 18.74 20.13
C VAL A 158 -6.98 18.90 18.85
N TYR A 159 -7.57 18.73 17.67
CA TYR A 159 -6.89 18.90 16.38
C TYR A 159 -7.05 20.34 15.87
N PRO A 160 -6.06 20.88 15.14
CA PRO A 160 -6.18 22.16 14.43
C PRO A 160 -7.41 22.21 13.52
N PRO A 161 -8.01 23.40 13.29
CA PRO A 161 -9.23 23.56 12.49
C PRO A 161 -9.20 22.84 11.14
N GLU A 162 -8.09 22.93 10.41
CA GLU A 162 -7.91 22.37 9.07
C GLU A 162 -7.91 20.84 9.11
N LEU A 163 -7.31 20.25 10.16
CA LEU A 163 -7.31 18.80 10.36
C LEU A 163 -8.66 18.28 10.83
N ARG A 164 -9.41 19.11 11.58
CA ARG A 164 -10.80 18.79 11.95
C ARG A 164 -11.69 18.73 10.71
N GLU A 165 -11.63 19.74 9.86
CA GLU A 165 -12.39 19.76 8.61
C GLU A 165 -12.03 18.55 7.72
N ALA A 166 -10.74 18.23 7.61
CA ALA A 166 -10.29 17.08 6.85
C ALA A 166 -10.83 15.74 7.40
N GLY A 167 -10.82 15.55 8.72
CA GLY A 167 -11.36 14.34 9.33
C GLY A 167 -12.88 14.23 9.22
N ASP A 168 -13.62 15.33 9.42
CA ASP A 168 -15.08 15.36 9.23
C ASP A 168 -15.45 15.07 7.77
N ARG A 169 -14.72 15.63 6.80
CA ARG A 169 -14.95 15.35 5.39
C ARG A 169 -14.65 13.91 4.99
N LEU A 170 -13.61 13.29 5.57
CA LEU A 170 -13.33 11.87 5.35
C LEU A 170 -14.43 10.96 5.94
N ARG A 171 -14.96 11.33 7.11
CA ARG A 171 -16.12 10.65 7.71
C ARG A 171 -17.31 10.70 6.75
N ASP A 172 -17.62 11.87 6.19
CA ASP A 172 -18.74 12.04 5.26
C ASP A 172 -18.57 11.21 3.98
N ILE A 173 -17.37 11.21 3.41
CA ILE A 173 -17.01 10.33 2.27
C ILE A 173 -17.27 8.86 2.62
N THR A 174 -16.81 8.41 3.79
CA THR A 174 -16.97 7.02 4.22
C THR A 174 -18.45 6.66 4.40
N MET A 175 -19.25 7.56 4.98
CA MET A 175 -20.69 7.35 5.14
C MET A 175 -21.43 7.38 3.79
N LYS A 176 -21.00 8.22 2.85
CA LYS A 176 -21.52 8.24 1.47
C LYS A 176 -21.25 6.91 0.77
N THR A 177 -20.04 6.36 0.88
CA THR A 177 -19.72 5.04 0.33
C THR A 177 -20.54 3.92 0.99
N ARG A 178 -20.74 3.95 2.31
CA ARG A 178 -21.62 2.98 2.99
C ARG A 178 -23.04 3.01 2.45
N ARG A 179 -23.61 4.20 2.23
CA ARG A 179 -24.96 4.35 1.65
C ARG A 179 -25.02 3.80 0.23
N TRP A 180 -24.02 4.09 -0.59
CA TRP A 180 -23.92 3.56 -1.94
C TRP A 180 -23.84 2.02 -1.96
N LEU A 181 -23.11 1.42 -1.01
CA LEU A 181 -22.97 -0.03 -0.88
C LEU A 181 -24.08 -0.71 -0.07
N ALA A 182 -25.08 0.02 0.42
CA ALA A 182 -26.08 -0.52 1.34
C ALA A 182 -26.78 -1.81 0.83
N PRO A 183 -27.23 -1.90 -0.43
CA PRO A 183 -27.88 -3.12 -0.92
C PRO A 183 -26.96 -4.35 -0.87
N TYR A 184 -25.67 -4.16 -1.13
CA TYR A 184 -24.67 -5.23 -1.09
C TYR A 184 -24.32 -5.62 0.35
N LEU A 185 -24.19 -4.63 1.23
CA LEU A 185 -23.89 -4.85 2.64
C LEU A 185 -25.03 -5.55 3.39
N GLU A 186 -26.28 -5.24 3.05
CA GLU A 186 -27.46 -5.92 3.60
C GLU A 186 -27.48 -7.39 3.22
N ARG A 187 -27.30 -7.70 1.93
CA ARG A 187 -27.17 -9.08 1.44
C ARG A 187 -25.99 -9.81 2.08
N LEU A 188 -24.86 -9.13 2.27
CA LEU A 188 -23.68 -9.72 2.88
C LEU A 188 -23.90 -10.13 4.33
N ARG A 189 -24.67 -9.39 5.13
CA ARG A 189 -24.92 -9.74 6.55
C ARG A 189 -25.50 -11.14 6.72
N GLU A 190 -26.42 -11.53 5.86
CA GLU A 190 -27.01 -12.87 5.86
C GLU A 190 -26.01 -13.91 5.36
N ARG A 191 -25.33 -13.62 4.25
CA ARG A 191 -24.35 -14.54 3.65
C ARG A 191 -23.19 -14.85 4.59
N VAL A 192 -22.61 -13.85 5.26
CA VAL A 192 -21.50 -14.08 6.19
C VAL A 192 -21.92 -14.82 7.45
N ARG A 193 -23.19 -14.70 7.88
CA ARG A 193 -23.74 -15.50 8.99
C ARG A 193 -23.79 -16.99 8.62
N GLY A 194 -24.01 -17.30 7.34
CA GLY A 194 -23.95 -18.66 6.82
C GLY A 194 -22.53 -19.25 6.70
N GLY A 195 -21.48 -18.44 6.87
CA GLY A 195 -20.09 -18.87 6.76
C GLY A 195 -19.25 -17.95 5.88
N VAL A 196 -17.97 -17.80 6.22
CA VAL A 196 -16.95 -17.25 5.32
C VAL A 196 -15.71 -18.15 5.33
N ARG A 197 -15.02 -18.23 4.19
CA ARG A 197 -13.85 -19.11 4.01
C ARG A 197 -12.58 -18.48 4.58
N ASN A 198 -12.50 -17.16 4.64
CA ASN A 198 -11.28 -16.43 5.00
C ASN A 198 -11.57 -15.52 6.20
N SER A 199 -10.67 -15.49 7.19
CA SER A 199 -10.84 -14.63 8.37
C SER A 199 -10.68 -13.14 8.06
N VAL A 200 -9.89 -12.82 7.03
CA VAL A 200 -9.66 -11.48 6.46
C VAL A 200 -9.45 -11.64 4.95
N VAL A 201 -9.82 -10.62 4.18
CA VAL A 201 -9.81 -10.66 2.71
C VAL A 201 -8.84 -9.68 2.08
N LEU A 202 -8.63 -8.48 2.66
CA LEU A 202 -7.90 -7.40 2.00
C LEU A 202 -6.63 -6.99 2.74
N SER A 203 -5.56 -6.76 1.99
CA SER A 203 -4.33 -6.17 2.52
C SER A 203 -3.58 -5.49 1.37
N ILE A 204 -3.16 -4.25 1.55
CA ILE A 204 -2.35 -3.55 0.53
C ILE A 204 -0.89 -3.66 0.95
N ALA A 205 -0.21 -4.69 0.44
CA ALA A 205 1.22 -4.88 0.66
C ALA A 205 2.06 -4.03 -0.32
N PRO A 206 3.37 -3.83 -0.08
CA PRO A 206 4.24 -3.22 -1.05
C PRO A 206 4.31 -4.07 -2.33
N THR A 207 4.16 -3.44 -3.50
CA THR A 207 4.30 -4.11 -4.79
C THR A 207 5.60 -3.75 -5.48
N GLY A 208 6.69 -3.54 -4.72
CA GLY A 208 7.95 -2.97 -5.25
C GLY A 208 8.59 -3.70 -6.44
N ARG A 209 8.33 -5.01 -6.63
CA ARG A 209 8.75 -5.77 -7.82
C ARG A 209 7.59 -6.05 -8.78
N THR A 210 6.42 -6.40 -8.25
CA THR A 210 5.25 -6.79 -9.06
C THR A 210 4.62 -5.61 -9.79
N SER A 211 4.69 -4.40 -9.23
CA SER A 211 4.25 -3.18 -9.90
C SER A 211 5.15 -2.82 -11.08
N ILE A 212 6.47 -3.04 -10.97
CA ILE A 212 7.42 -2.87 -12.08
C ILE A 212 7.08 -3.85 -13.21
N LEU A 213 6.86 -5.13 -12.88
CA LEU A 213 6.44 -6.14 -13.86
C LEU A 213 5.12 -5.76 -14.56
N ALA A 214 4.18 -5.19 -13.81
CA ALA A 214 2.90 -4.74 -14.32
C ALA A 214 2.95 -3.35 -15.00
N GLY A 215 4.11 -2.68 -15.00
CA GLY A 215 4.29 -1.35 -15.56
C GLY A 215 3.45 -0.27 -14.88
N THR A 216 3.33 -0.30 -13.55
CA THR A 216 2.40 0.56 -12.80
C THR A 216 2.92 1.00 -11.43
N THR A 217 2.23 1.92 -10.76
CA THR A 217 2.55 2.38 -9.39
C THR A 217 2.20 1.35 -8.30
N SER A 218 2.88 1.45 -7.16
CA SER A 218 2.69 0.51 -6.06
C SER A 218 1.48 0.85 -5.19
N GLY A 219 0.61 -0.12 -4.91
CA GLY A 219 -0.48 0.06 -3.94
C GLY A 219 -1.35 1.28 -4.22
N VAL A 220 -1.43 2.13 -3.19
CA VAL A 220 -2.06 3.47 -3.22
C VAL A 220 -1.02 4.60 -3.27
N GLU A 221 0.21 4.33 -3.68
CA GLU A 221 1.25 5.36 -3.77
C GLU A 221 0.96 6.34 -4.92
N PRO A 222 1.29 7.63 -4.77
CA PRO A 222 1.37 8.53 -5.91
C PRO A 222 2.55 8.15 -6.81
N VAL A 223 2.67 8.82 -7.95
CA VAL A 223 3.87 8.76 -8.78
C VAL A 223 5.07 9.17 -7.94
N PHE A 224 6.11 8.33 -7.85
CA PHE A 224 7.28 8.66 -7.04
C PHE A 224 8.14 9.75 -7.69
N ALA A 225 8.40 9.61 -8.99
CA ALA A 225 9.12 10.55 -9.83
C ALA A 225 8.83 10.22 -11.31
N LEU A 226 8.89 11.21 -12.19
CA LEU A 226 8.73 11.02 -13.63
C LEU A 226 10.01 10.54 -14.33
N ALA A 227 11.17 10.89 -13.77
CA ALA A 227 12.46 10.34 -14.14
C ALA A 227 13.29 10.13 -12.86
N PHE A 228 13.89 8.95 -12.74
CA PHE A 228 14.66 8.58 -11.56
C PHE A 228 15.78 7.59 -11.87
N LEU A 229 16.76 7.57 -10.98
CA LEU A 229 17.85 6.60 -10.98
C LEU A 229 17.51 5.47 -10.01
N ARG A 230 17.54 4.23 -10.50
CA ARG A 230 17.42 3.04 -9.66
C ARG A 230 18.77 2.38 -9.52
N ASN A 231 19.21 2.21 -8.27
CA ASN A 231 20.39 1.40 -7.98
C ASN A 231 20.00 -0.07 -7.86
N VAL A 232 20.59 -0.90 -8.71
CA VAL A 232 20.49 -2.37 -8.68
C VAL A 232 21.88 -2.96 -8.49
N THR A 233 21.95 -4.25 -8.17
CA THR A 233 23.23 -4.95 -7.92
C THR A 233 24.21 -4.82 -9.09
N VAL A 234 23.71 -4.70 -10.31
CA VAL A 234 24.50 -4.59 -11.56
C VAL A 234 24.83 -3.16 -11.98
N GLY A 235 24.38 -2.13 -11.24
CA GLY A 235 24.67 -0.72 -11.54
C GLY A 235 23.48 0.21 -11.35
N THR A 236 23.53 1.38 -11.98
CA THR A 236 22.45 2.39 -11.93
C THR A 236 21.70 2.42 -13.24
N LEU A 237 20.37 2.24 -13.18
CA LEU A 237 19.47 2.31 -14.33
C LEU A 237 18.74 3.65 -14.35
N VAL A 238 18.53 4.21 -15.55
CA VAL A 238 17.66 5.36 -15.78
C VAL A 238 16.26 4.84 -16.09
N GLU A 239 15.27 5.27 -15.33
CA GLU A 239 13.87 4.89 -15.52
C GLU A 239 13.00 6.13 -15.70
N TYR A 240 12.05 6.04 -16.63
CA TYR A 240 10.97 7.01 -16.81
C TYR A 240 9.67 6.38 -16.36
N TYR A 241 8.80 7.18 -15.73
CA TYR A 241 7.43 6.76 -15.47
C TYR A 241 6.60 6.93 -16.74
N GLU A 242 6.63 5.90 -17.59
CA GLU A 242 6.07 5.95 -18.94
C GLU A 242 4.59 6.37 -19.00
N PRO A 243 3.67 5.93 -18.11
CA PRO A 243 2.28 6.37 -18.16
C PRO A 243 2.11 7.89 -18.08
N GLY A 244 2.91 8.57 -17.25
CA GLY A 244 2.90 10.03 -17.16
C GLY A 244 3.50 10.69 -18.41
N ILE A 245 4.56 10.10 -18.97
CA ILE A 245 5.20 10.63 -20.18
C ILE A 245 4.29 10.45 -21.41
N GLU A 246 3.61 9.31 -21.56
CA GLU A 246 2.62 9.07 -22.59
C GLU A 246 1.47 10.07 -22.51
N TRP A 247 0.98 10.36 -21.30
CA TRP A 247 -0.05 11.37 -21.08
C TRP A 247 0.39 12.76 -21.56
N LEU A 248 1.65 13.15 -21.29
CA LEU A 248 2.24 14.41 -21.77
C LEU A 248 2.41 14.42 -23.29
N ARG A 249 2.89 13.33 -23.90
CA ARG A 249 3.06 13.21 -25.36
C ARG A 249 1.73 13.31 -26.09
N ALA A 250 0.70 12.63 -25.60
CA ALA A 250 -0.64 12.65 -26.19
C ALA A 250 -1.27 14.06 -26.22
N ARG A 251 -0.78 14.97 -25.37
CA ARG A 251 -1.24 16.37 -25.28
C ARG A 251 -0.26 17.38 -25.88
N GLY A 252 0.80 16.91 -26.54
CA GLY A 252 1.84 17.78 -27.09
C GLY A 252 2.67 18.54 -26.04
N LEU A 253 2.62 18.12 -24.76
CA LEU A 253 3.30 18.77 -23.65
C LEU A 253 4.74 18.26 -23.45
N TRP A 254 5.10 17.13 -24.06
CA TRP A 254 6.45 16.54 -23.94
C TRP A 254 7.49 17.19 -24.86
N THR A 255 7.78 18.46 -24.61
CA THR A 255 8.78 19.25 -25.37
C THR A 255 10.21 18.98 -24.88
N PRO A 256 11.26 19.34 -25.65
CA PRO A 256 12.64 19.24 -25.18
C PRO A 256 12.91 19.98 -23.86
N GLN A 257 12.25 21.12 -23.63
CA GLN A 257 12.36 21.91 -22.40
C GLN A 257 11.73 21.18 -21.21
N VAL A 258 10.55 20.58 -21.40
CA VAL A 258 9.86 19.78 -20.37
C VAL A 258 10.65 18.52 -20.06
N ARG A 259 11.14 17.81 -21.09
CA ARG A 259 12.01 16.65 -20.92
C ARG A 259 13.25 17.00 -20.10
N LYS A 260 13.92 18.10 -20.42
CA LYS A 260 15.09 18.57 -19.66
C LYS A 260 14.73 18.83 -18.19
N ALA A 261 13.63 19.52 -17.91
CA ALA A 261 13.20 19.78 -16.53
C ALA A 261 12.93 18.48 -15.74
N VAL A 262 12.25 17.51 -16.37
CA VAL A 262 11.97 16.19 -15.78
C VAL A 262 13.24 15.38 -15.57
N GLU A 263 14.16 15.34 -16.54
CA GLU A 263 15.44 14.66 -16.38
C GLU A 263 16.31 15.31 -15.28
N GLU A 264 16.20 16.63 -15.06
CA GLU A 264 16.96 17.33 -14.04
C GLU A 264 16.42 17.10 -12.62
N THR A 265 15.11 17.11 -12.45
CA THR A 265 14.46 17.14 -11.12
C THR A 265 13.68 15.87 -10.78
N GLY A 266 13.29 15.09 -11.79
CA GLY A 266 12.32 14.01 -11.69
C GLY A 266 10.86 14.46 -11.63
N MET A 267 10.58 15.76 -11.84
CA MET A 267 9.27 16.40 -11.54
C MET A 267 8.84 17.36 -12.65
N LEU A 268 7.58 17.79 -12.63
CA LEU A 268 7.05 18.84 -13.54
C LEU A 268 6.99 20.23 -12.92
N ARG A 269 7.27 20.38 -11.62
CA ARG A 269 7.15 21.65 -10.88
C ARG A 269 7.63 22.88 -11.66
N ASP A 270 8.85 22.80 -12.18
CA ASP A 270 9.56 23.89 -12.86
C ASP A 270 9.50 23.77 -14.39
N ALA A 271 8.76 22.77 -14.91
CA ALA A 271 8.60 22.56 -16.34
C ALA A 271 7.59 23.56 -16.95
N PRO A 272 7.78 24.01 -18.19
CA PRO A 272 6.86 24.92 -18.88
C PRO A 272 5.62 24.17 -19.42
N VAL A 273 4.79 23.67 -18.50
CA VAL A 273 3.50 23.00 -18.77
C VAL A 273 2.38 23.69 -18.01
N PRO A 274 1.10 23.54 -18.43
CA PRO A 274 -0.05 24.03 -17.67
C PRO A 274 -0.08 23.50 -16.24
N GLU A 275 -0.59 24.29 -15.31
CA GLU A 275 -0.63 23.93 -13.88
C GLU A 275 -1.47 22.67 -13.62
N GLU A 276 -2.50 22.43 -14.43
CA GLU A 276 -3.28 21.19 -14.40
C GLU A 276 -2.40 19.95 -14.58
N ALA A 277 -1.45 19.99 -15.52
CA ALA A 277 -0.53 18.87 -15.76
C ALA A 277 0.40 18.66 -14.56
N LYS A 278 0.85 19.75 -13.92
CA LYS A 278 1.69 19.68 -12.72
C LYS A 278 0.93 19.07 -11.54
N HIS A 279 -0.31 19.47 -11.32
CA HIS A 279 -1.14 18.92 -10.24
C HIS A 279 -1.51 17.45 -10.49
N LEU A 280 -1.83 17.08 -11.74
CA LEU A 280 -2.21 15.72 -12.09
C LEU A 280 -1.03 14.73 -11.94
N LEU A 281 0.16 15.15 -12.37
CA LEU A 281 1.38 14.33 -12.33
C LEU A 281 2.30 14.70 -11.15
N ALA A 282 1.75 15.36 -10.12
CA ALA A 282 2.48 15.71 -8.92
C ALA A 282 3.07 14.45 -8.28
N THR A 283 4.37 14.51 -7.97
CA THR A 283 5.11 13.38 -7.43
C THR A 283 4.97 13.28 -5.91
N ALA A 284 5.39 12.15 -5.34
CA ALA A 284 5.31 11.86 -3.90
C ALA A 284 5.95 12.95 -3.01
N MET A 285 6.97 13.67 -3.50
CA MET A 285 7.64 14.73 -2.76
C MET A 285 6.97 16.11 -2.91
N GLU A 286 6.09 16.26 -3.91
CA GLU A 286 5.33 17.49 -4.18
C GLU A 286 3.96 17.47 -3.48
N ILE A 287 3.48 16.29 -3.09
CA ILE A 287 2.20 16.11 -2.40
C ILE A 287 2.38 16.32 -0.90
N GLY A 288 1.58 17.23 -0.33
CA GLY A 288 1.60 17.49 1.11
C GLY A 288 1.23 16.27 1.96
N TRP A 289 1.84 16.14 3.14
CA TRP A 289 1.69 14.98 4.03
C TRP A 289 0.22 14.66 4.39
N LEU A 290 -0.61 15.70 4.52
CA LEU A 290 -2.03 15.56 4.82
C LEU A 290 -2.74 14.69 3.78
N TRP A 291 -2.48 14.92 2.49
CA TRP A 291 -3.08 14.14 1.41
C TRP A 291 -2.62 12.69 1.41
N HIS A 292 -1.34 12.42 1.74
CA HIS A 292 -0.86 11.05 1.90
C HIS A 292 -1.61 10.32 3.03
N VAL A 293 -1.81 10.98 4.18
CA VAL A 293 -2.54 10.43 5.33
C VAL A 293 -4.01 10.20 4.98
N LEU A 294 -4.67 11.19 4.36
CA LEU A 294 -6.08 11.08 3.96
C LEU A 294 -6.30 9.96 2.95
N MET A 295 -5.40 9.80 1.97
CA MET A 295 -5.50 8.71 1.00
C MET A 295 -5.42 7.35 1.68
N GLN A 296 -4.46 7.18 2.59
CA GLN A 296 -4.30 5.94 3.34
C GLN A 296 -5.50 5.67 4.24
N ALA A 297 -5.93 6.68 5.00
CA ALA A 297 -7.05 6.58 5.93
C ALA A 297 -8.35 6.23 5.20
N SER A 298 -8.57 6.80 4.02
CA SER A 298 -9.73 6.50 3.17
C SER A 298 -9.75 5.06 2.69
N ALA A 299 -8.64 4.56 2.13
CA ALA A 299 -8.51 3.17 1.75
C ALA A 299 -8.67 2.22 2.95
N GLN A 300 -8.09 2.59 4.11
CA GLN A 300 -8.07 1.77 5.32
C GLN A 300 -9.47 1.50 5.89
N GLN A 301 -10.47 2.36 5.62
CA GLN A 301 -11.85 2.12 6.06
C GLN A 301 -12.44 0.82 5.50
N TRP A 302 -11.92 0.32 4.38
CA TRP A 302 -12.41 -0.88 3.70
C TRP A 302 -11.37 -2.01 3.65
N VAL A 303 -10.19 -1.82 4.25
CA VAL A 303 -9.14 -2.85 4.34
C VAL A 303 -9.10 -3.40 5.75
N ASP A 304 -9.35 -4.71 5.91
CA ASP A 304 -9.41 -5.39 7.21
C ASP A 304 -8.02 -5.63 7.83
N GLN A 305 -6.98 -5.82 7.03
CA GLN A 305 -5.58 -5.81 7.47
C GLN A 305 -4.95 -4.40 7.36
N GLY A 306 -3.63 -4.32 7.16
CA GLY A 306 -2.89 -3.06 7.02
C GLY A 306 -2.73 -2.61 5.57
N ILE A 307 -2.24 -1.37 5.44
CA ILE A 307 -1.82 -0.78 4.16
C ILE A 307 -0.37 -0.36 4.31
N SER A 308 0.49 -0.83 3.42
CA SER A 308 1.85 -0.32 3.29
C SER A 308 1.84 0.87 2.34
N LYS A 309 2.00 2.05 2.92
CA LYS A 309 2.12 3.31 2.20
C LYS A 309 3.12 4.22 2.90
N THR A 310 3.89 4.95 2.12
CA THR A 310 4.86 5.94 2.58
C THR A 310 4.26 7.35 2.54
N ILE A 311 4.37 8.05 3.65
CA ILE A 311 4.14 9.49 3.76
C ILE A 311 5.48 10.17 3.48
N ASN A 312 5.68 10.59 2.24
CA ASN A 312 6.91 11.26 1.84
C ASN A 312 6.85 12.72 2.26
N MET A 313 7.95 13.21 2.84
CA MET A 313 8.07 14.57 3.34
C MET A 313 9.41 15.18 2.92
N PRO A 314 9.47 16.47 2.60
CA PRO A 314 10.73 17.13 2.25
C PRO A 314 11.70 17.14 3.45
N ALA A 315 13.00 17.27 3.16
CA ALA A 315 14.04 17.21 4.18
C ALA A 315 13.88 18.29 5.28
N ASN A 316 13.29 19.43 4.93
CA ASN A 316 13.00 20.54 5.82
C ASN A 316 11.63 20.43 6.53
N ALA A 317 10.90 19.31 6.40
CA ALA A 317 9.62 19.12 7.07
C ALA A 317 9.77 19.31 8.60
N PRO A 318 8.94 20.18 9.21
CA PRO A 318 8.94 20.40 10.66
C PRO A 318 8.62 19.13 11.44
N LYS A 319 9.12 19.03 12.68
CA LYS A 319 8.75 17.95 13.60
C LYS A 319 7.24 17.92 13.88
N GLU A 320 6.60 19.09 13.83
CA GLU A 320 5.17 19.25 14.03
C GLU A 320 4.35 18.58 12.91
N ASP A 321 4.77 18.69 11.65
CA ASP A 321 4.12 17.99 10.53
C ASP A 321 4.18 16.46 10.71
N VAL A 322 5.33 15.95 11.18
CA VAL A 322 5.50 14.53 11.50
C VAL A 322 4.55 14.13 12.63
N TYR A 323 4.50 14.92 13.71
CA TYR A 323 3.58 14.69 14.82
C TYR A 323 2.12 14.63 14.35
N TRP A 324 1.67 15.62 13.59
CA TRP A 324 0.29 15.68 13.10
C TRP A 324 -0.02 14.57 12.10
N ALA A 325 0.93 14.14 11.27
CA ALA A 325 0.74 12.98 10.41
C ALA A 325 0.42 11.72 11.23
N PHE A 326 1.20 11.43 12.29
CA PHE A 326 0.92 10.29 13.17
C PHE A 326 -0.37 10.46 13.97
N ALA A 327 -0.60 11.64 14.56
CA ALA A 327 -1.78 11.92 15.38
C ALA A 327 -3.07 11.81 14.55
N LEU A 328 -3.09 12.38 13.34
CA LEU A 328 -4.23 12.32 12.45
C LEU A 328 -4.47 10.89 11.95
N ALA A 329 -3.40 10.20 11.54
CA ALA A 329 -3.49 8.80 11.09
C ALA A 329 -4.11 7.90 12.17
N TRP A 330 -3.67 8.03 13.43
CA TRP A 330 -4.27 7.30 14.55
C TRP A 330 -5.76 7.58 14.70
N ALA A 331 -6.16 8.86 14.68
CA ALA A 331 -7.55 9.24 14.88
C ALA A 331 -8.47 8.78 13.75
N LEU A 332 -8.00 8.81 12.50
CA LEU A 332 -8.73 8.38 11.32
C LEU A 332 -8.66 6.86 11.06
N GLY A 333 -8.07 6.08 11.98
CA GLY A 333 -8.08 4.62 11.91
C GLY A 333 -7.00 4.01 11.02
N VAL A 334 -5.92 4.72 10.70
CA VAL A 334 -4.78 4.11 10.00
C VAL A 334 -4.13 3.06 10.93
N LYS A 335 -4.03 1.80 10.46
CA LYS A 335 -3.54 0.67 11.28
C LYS A 335 -2.01 0.56 11.34
N GLY A 336 -1.32 1.13 10.35
CA GLY A 336 0.13 1.24 10.32
C GLY A 336 0.51 2.37 9.38
N ILE A 337 1.52 3.17 9.73
CA ILE A 337 1.93 4.35 8.98
C ILE A 337 3.45 4.42 8.93
N THR A 338 3.98 4.82 7.78
CA THR A 338 5.42 5.01 7.56
C THR A 338 5.66 6.43 7.10
N VAL A 339 6.33 7.24 7.93
CA VAL A 339 6.82 8.56 7.51
C VAL A 339 8.24 8.43 6.99
N TYR A 340 8.47 8.94 5.79
CA TYR A 340 9.80 9.09 5.22
C TYR A 340 10.09 10.56 4.97
N ARG A 341 10.96 11.13 5.81
CA ARG A 341 11.50 12.47 5.60
C ARG A 341 12.76 12.36 4.74
N ASP A 342 12.82 13.09 3.64
CA ASP A 342 13.96 13.05 2.74
C ASP A 342 15.29 13.34 3.47
N LYS A 343 16.37 12.68 3.04
CA LYS A 343 17.71 12.70 3.65
C LYS A 343 17.79 12.17 5.09
N SER A 344 16.74 11.52 5.61
CA SER A 344 16.80 10.83 6.92
C SER A 344 17.59 9.51 6.88
N LYS A 345 17.83 8.94 5.70
CA LYS A 345 18.70 7.79 5.45
C LYS A 345 19.90 8.18 4.59
N SER A 346 21.05 7.58 4.88
CA SER A 346 22.31 7.83 4.14
C SER A 346 22.34 7.21 2.74
N VAL A 347 21.56 6.15 2.50
CA VAL A 347 21.46 5.45 1.22
C VAL A 347 20.00 5.25 0.86
N GLN A 348 19.63 5.61 -0.37
CA GLN A 348 18.30 5.41 -0.95
C GLN A 348 18.39 4.44 -2.13
N VAL A 349 17.31 3.70 -2.39
CA VAL A 349 17.21 2.78 -3.54
C VAL A 349 16.86 3.52 -4.82
N ILE A 350 16.10 4.61 -4.69
CA ILE A 350 15.62 5.45 -5.79
C ILE A 350 16.01 6.90 -5.51
N TYR A 351 16.51 7.59 -6.52
CA TYR A 351 16.84 9.02 -6.46
C TYR A 351 16.10 9.79 -7.55
N THR A 352 15.51 10.94 -7.19
CA THR A 352 14.77 11.81 -8.11
C THR A 352 15.72 12.54 -9.06
N GLY A 353 15.33 12.64 -10.34
CA GLY A 353 16.15 13.26 -11.38
C GLY A 353 17.39 12.45 -11.74
N LEU A 354 18.13 12.91 -12.74
CA LEU A 354 19.28 12.24 -13.35
C LEU A 354 20.62 12.96 -13.10
N LYS A 355 20.61 14.14 -12.45
CA LYS A 355 21.82 14.94 -12.17
C LYS A 355 22.61 14.44 -10.95
N GLN A 356 23.93 14.49 -11.10
CA GLN A 356 24.92 13.56 -10.52
C GLN A 356 25.55 13.95 -9.16
N GLU A 357 25.02 14.87 -8.35
CA GLU A 357 25.63 15.12 -7.03
C GLU A 357 25.71 13.84 -6.17
N ILE A 358 24.79 12.91 -6.41
CA ILE A 358 24.74 11.58 -5.82
C ILE A 358 25.86 10.65 -6.34
N LYS A 359 26.30 10.76 -7.61
CA LYS A 359 27.46 9.98 -8.10
C LYS A 359 28.75 10.37 -7.36
N LYS A 360 28.92 11.66 -7.03
CA LYS A 360 30.13 12.15 -6.33
C LYS A 360 30.14 11.66 -4.87
N LYS A 361 29.02 11.79 -4.16
CA LYS A 361 28.87 11.26 -2.79
C LYS A 361 28.90 9.72 -2.72
N LEU A 362 28.37 9.00 -3.72
CA LEU A 362 28.43 7.52 -3.76
C LEU A 362 29.83 7.00 -4.17
N ALA A 363 30.55 7.72 -5.03
CA ALA A 363 31.96 7.41 -5.32
C ALA A 363 32.86 7.62 -4.09
N GLU A 364 32.54 8.62 -3.26
CA GLU A 364 33.22 8.92 -1.99
C GLU A 364 32.76 7.99 -0.85
N THR A 365 31.49 7.57 -0.84
CA THR A 365 30.96 6.55 0.07
C THR A 365 31.34 5.17 -0.45
N ARG A 366 32.63 4.84 -0.45
CA ARG A 366 33.06 3.44 -0.49
C ARG A 366 32.49 2.79 0.77
N VAL A 367 31.43 2.01 0.61
CA VAL A 367 31.18 0.92 1.55
C VAL A 367 32.43 0.06 1.46
N VAL A 368 33.28 0.12 2.49
CA VAL A 368 34.37 -0.83 2.67
C VAL A 368 33.69 -2.17 2.97
N LEU A 369 33.29 -2.87 1.92
CA LEU A 369 33.16 -4.31 1.99
C LEU A 369 34.60 -4.79 2.19
N ARG A 370 34.99 -5.07 3.44
CA ARG A 370 36.09 -6.00 3.67
C ARG A 370 35.61 -7.32 3.05
N PRO A 371 36.23 -7.81 1.97
CA PRO A 371 35.89 -9.13 1.48
C PRO A 371 36.34 -10.08 2.57
N ILE A 372 35.39 -10.71 3.28
CA ILE A 372 35.68 -12.05 3.77
C ILE A 372 35.59 -12.89 2.51
N ALA A 373 36.75 -13.31 2.02
CA ALA A 373 36.87 -14.21 0.89
C ALA A 373 35.94 -15.40 1.14
N LEU A 374 35.00 -15.59 0.23
CA LEU A 374 34.04 -16.68 0.26
C LEU A 374 34.71 -17.89 -0.41
N GLU A 375 35.59 -18.56 0.32
CA GLU A 375 36.08 -19.90 -0.03
C GLU A 375 36.11 -20.77 1.23
N ALA A 376 34.93 -21.24 1.63
CA ALA A 376 34.69 -22.49 2.36
C ALA A 376 33.17 -22.66 2.48
N SER A 377 32.68 -23.88 2.30
CA SER A 377 31.26 -24.18 2.45
C SER A 377 30.81 -23.84 3.88
N ILE A 378 29.62 -23.26 3.98
CA ILE A 378 29.02 -22.69 5.21
C ILE A 378 28.94 -23.72 6.36
N GLU A 379 29.00 -25.02 6.05
CA GLU A 379 28.92 -26.11 7.01
C GLU A 379 30.23 -26.33 7.78
N GLU A 380 31.40 -26.26 7.13
CA GLU A 380 32.69 -26.51 7.80
C GLU A 380 33.08 -25.38 8.77
N ALA A 381 32.74 -24.14 8.42
CA ALA A 381 32.97 -22.97 9.28
C ALA A 381 32.06 -22.97 10.52
N ALA A 382 30.84 -23.49 10.40
CA ALA A 382 29.90 -23.60 11.51
C ALA A 382 30.30 -24.71 12.50
N GLU A 383 30.82 -25.83 12.01
CA GLU A 383 31.31 -26.95 12.82
C GLU A 383 32.57 -26.56 13.61
N ALA A 384 33.53 -25.88 12.97
CA ALA A 384 34.76 -25.41 13.61
C ALA A 384 34.52 -24.32 14.66
N ALA A 385 33.56 -23.42 14.42
CA ALA A 385 33.17 -22.41 15.40
C ALA A 385 32.45 -23.02 16.63
N LYS A 386 31.67 -24.10 16.42
CA LYS A 386 31.05 -24.88 17.50
C LYS A 386 32.08 -25.62 18.36
N LEU A 387 33.05 -26.29 17.73
CA LEU A 387 34.10 -27.00 18.47
C LEU A 387 34.95 -26.04 19.31
N LYS A 388 35.29 -24.88 18.75
CA LYS A 388 36.10 -23.87 19.46
C LYS A 388 35.36 -23.20 20.62
N ALA A 389 34.04 -22.99 20.50
CA ALA A 389 33.22 -22.47 21.59
C ALA A 389 33.06 -23.48 22.76
N LEU A 390 33.02 -24.78 22.43
CA LEU A 390 33.02 -25.88 23.42
C LEU A 390 34.37 -26.03 24.13
N GLU A 391 35.49 -25.89 23.43
CA GLU A 391 36.84 -25.97 24.02
C GLU A 391 37.19 -24.75 24.91
N GLU A 392 36.63 -23.59 24.61
CA GLU A 392 36.84 -22.36 25.39
C GLU A 392 35.79 -22.13 26.50
N GLY A 393 34.89 -23.09 26.73
CA GLY A 393 33.92 -23.08 27.83
C GLY A 393 32.89 -21.94 27.77
N ARG A 394 32.60 -21.38 26.59
CA ARG A 394 31.67 -20.24 26.43
C ARG A 394 30.39 -20.67 25.72
N ASP A 395 29.24 -20.44 26.35
CA ASP A 395 27.91 -20.76 25.78
C ASP A 395 27.66 -19.92 24.51
N PRO A 396 27.46 -20.57 23.34
CA PRO A 396 27.30 -19.88 22.07
C PRO A 396 26.02 -19.05 21.93
N TYR A 397 25.09 -19.09 22.90
CA TYR A 397 23.85 -18.31 22.87
C TYR A 397 23.89 -17.06 23.76
N CYS A 398 24.96 -16.83 24.53
CA CYS A 398 25.14 -15.63 25.34
C CYS A 398 25.72 -14.46 24.50
N LYS A 399 24.84 -13.61 23.94
CA LYS A 399 25.27 -12.54 23.01
C LYS A 399 26.09 -11.40 23.62
N THR A 400 26.08 -11.25 24.95
CA THR A 400 26.75 -10.12 25.63
C THR A 400 27.90 -10.53 26.54
N GLY A 401 28.16 -11.84 26.70
CA GLY A 401 29.29 -12.34 27.49
C GLY A 401 29.14 -12.26 29.02
N ASP A 402 28.05 -11.71 29.55
CA ASP A 402 27.75 -11.62 30.99
C ASP A 402 26.49 -12.42 31.37
N CYS A 403 26.36 -13.63 30.83
CA CYS A 403 25.41 -14.60 31.36
C CYS A 403 26.15 -15.33 32.48
N GLY A 404 25.92 -14.87 33.72
CA GLY A 404 26.63 -15.34 34.92
C GLY A 404 26.61 -16.84 35.13
#